data_AF-A8UHA4-F1
#
_entry.id   AF-A8UHA4-F1
#
_cell.length_a   1.000
_cell.length_b   1.000
_cell.length_c   1.000
_cell.angle_alpha   90.00
_cell.angle_beta   90.00
_cell.angle_gamma   90.00
#
_symmetry.space_group_name_H-M   'P 1'
#
loop_
_entity.id
_entity.type
_entity.pdbx_description
1 polymer ?
#
loop_
_entity_poly.entity_id
_entity_poly.type
_entity_poly.pdbx_seq_one_letter_code
_entity_poly.pdbx_strand_id
1 'polypeptide(L)'
;TVEDDTSISTEVKVPILMAFHRHIYDNDWHFSCGTKEYKVLMDEFHHVSNAFLDLGSGYKEAIEDITMRMGAGMSKFICKEVETIDDYDEYCHYVAGLVGLGLSKLFHASGAEDLATDSLSNSMGLFLQKTNIIRDYLEDINEIPKSRMFWPR
;
A
#
# COMPACT_ATOMS: atom_id res chain seq x y z
N THR A 1 7.52 -0.55 -3.00
CA THR A 1 8.85 -1.04 -2.55
C THR A 1 8.88 -2.55 -2.36
N VAL A 2 8.39 -3.11 -1.23
CA VAL A 2 8.40 -4.58 -1.03
C VAL A 2 7.59 -5.30 -2.11
N GLU A 3 6.37 -4.85 -2.36
CA GLU A 3 5.46 -5.44 -3.34
C GLU A 3 6.03 -5.36 -4.78
N ASP A 4 6.44 -4.14 -5.20
CA ASP A 4 7.00 -3.87 -6.53
C ASP A 4 8.36 -4.53 -6.82
N ASP A 5 9.17 -4.86 -5.80
CA ASP A 5 10.54 -5.33 -6.03
C ASP A 5 10.54 -6.72 -6.69
N THR A 6 10.78 -6.75 -8.00
CA THR A 6 10.75 -7.96 -8.83
C THR A 6 11.93 -8.90 -8.57
N SER A 7 12.96 -8.46 -7.84
CA SER A 7 14.10 -9.30 -7.46
C SER A 7 13.79 -10.25 -6.29
N ILE A 8 12.73 -9.98 -5.54
CA ILE A 8 12.31 -10.77 -4.37
C ILE A 8 11.29 -11.81 -4.82
N SER A 9 11.44 -13.05 -4.35
CA SER A 9 10.46 -14.11 -4.66
C SER A 9 9.14 -13.87 -3.94
N THR A 10 8.04 -14.32 -4.56
CA THR A 10 6.69 -14.25 -3.98
C THR A 10 6.62 -14.91 -2.60
N GLU A 11 7.33 -16.01 -2.39
CA GLU A 11 7.41 -16.76 -1.12
C GLU A 11 7.98 -15.92 0.04
N VAL A 12 8.85 -14.95 -0.28
CA VAL A 12 9.40 -14.00 0.71
C VAL A 12 8.51 -12.76 0.83
N LYS A 13 7.99 -12.22 -0.29
CA LYS A 13 7.17 -11.00 -0.28
C LYS A 13 5.86 -11.16 0.47
N VAL A 14 5.13 -12.25 0.23
CA VAL A 14 3.77 -12.43 0.78
C VAL A 14 3.76 -12.42 2.32
N PRO A 15 4.61 -13.19 3.02
CA PRO A 15 4.65 -13.14 4.49
C PRO A 15 4.98 -11.76 5.03
N ILE A 16 5.90 -11.03 4.39
CA ILE A 16 6.29 -9.67 4.81
C ILE A 16 5.12 -8.71 4.66
N LEU A 17 4.44 -8.71 3.51
CA LEU A 17 3.28 -7.84 3.28
C LEU A 17 2.16 -8.12 4.28
N MET A 18 1.85 -9.40 4.53
CA MET A 18 0.82 -9.77 5.50
C MET A 18 1.17 -9.33 6.93
N ALA A 19 2.45 -9.38 7.31
CA ALA A 19 2.92 -9.04 8.65
C ALA A 19 3.38 -7.58 8.81
N PHE A 20 3.41 -6.77 7.74
CA PHE A 20 4.01 -5.44 7.74
C PHE A 20 3.42 -4.50 8.81
N HIS A 21 2.10 -4.59 9.04
CA HIS A 21 1.39 -3.85 10.09
C HIS A 21 1.90 -4.17 11.51
N ARG A 22 2.54 -5.31 11.72
CA ARG A 22 3.17 -5.70 13.00
C ARG A 22 4.62 -5.24 13.07
N HIS A 23 5.32 -5.29 11.95
CA HIS A 23 6.72 -4.89 11.85
C HIS A 23 6.96 -3.42 12.16
N ILE A 24 5.96 -2.55 11.94
CA ILE A 24 6.04 -1.13 12.33
C ILE A 24 6.17 -0.91 13.85
N TYR A 25 5.83 -1.90 14.68
CA TYR A 25 6.01 -1.86 16.14
C TYR A 25 7.37 -2.37 16.61
N ASP A 26 8.13 -3.01 15.72
CA ASP A 26 9.42 -3.63 16.02
C ASP A 26 10.55 -2.73 15.51
N ASN A 27 11.26 -2.08 16.44
CA ASN A 27 12.37 -1.19 16.13
C ASN A 27 13.62 -1.92 15.62
N ASP A 28 13.73 -3.23 15.89
CA ASP A 28 14.84 -4.05 15.42
C ASP A 28 14.51 -4.73 14.08
N TRP A 29 13.27 -4.59 13.60
CA TRP A 29 12.87 -5.15 12.32
C TRP A 29 13.59 -4.45 11.17
N HIS A 30 14.15 -5.26 10.28
CA HIS A 30 14.91 -4.78 9.13
C HIS A 30 14.68 -5.70 7.93
N PHE A 31 14.38 -5.09 6.78
CA PHE A 31 14.25 -5.81 5.51
C PHE A 31 14.74 -4.95 4.36
N SER A 32 15.98 -5.18 3.94
CA SER A 32 16.61 -4.44 2.85
C SER A 32 16.00 -4.79 1.50
N CYS A 33 15.34 -3.82 0.84
CA CYS A 33 14.73 -3.99 -0.48
C CYS A 33 14.54 -2.65 -1.20
N GLY A 34 14.20 -2.69 -2.49
CA GLY A 34 14.00 -1.50 -3.31
C GLY A 34 15.30 -0.90 -3.87
N THR A 35 15.18 0.27 -4.50
CA THR A 35 16.31 0.96 -5.13
C THR A 35 16.38 2.42 -4.68
N LYS A 36 17.59 3.00 -4.77
CA LYS A 36 17.86 4.42 -4.45
C LYS A 36 17.29 4.83 -3.08
N GLU A 37 16.43 5.85 -3.04
CA GLU A 37 15.85 6.42 -1.82
C GLU A 37 14.93 5.41 -1.11
N TYR A 38 14.26 4.53 -1.85
CA TYR A 38 13.41 3.48 -1.26
C TYR A 38 14.22 2.42 -0.52
N LYS A 39 15.46 2.15 -0.98
CA LYS A 39 16.38 1.26 -0.25
C LYS A 39 16.80 1.88 1.07
N VAL A 40 17.12 3.18 1.08
CA VAL A 40 17.46 3.90 2.31
C VAL A 40 16.27 3.88 3.29
N LEU A 41 15.04 4.12 2.81
CA LEU A 41 13.84 4.04 3.64
C LEU A 41 13.69 2.68 4.33
N MET A 42 13.91 1.59 3.59
CA MET A 42 13.77 0.24 4.12
C MET A 42 14.94 -0.17 5.01
N ASP A 43 16.15 0.30 4.71
CA ASP A 43 17.33 0.05 5.54
C ASP A 43 17.21 0.77 6.90
N GLU A 44 16.69 2.00 6.88
CA GLU A 44 16.54 2.89 8.04
C GLU A 44 15.09 2.93 8.58
N PHE A 45 14.30 1.87 8.35
CA PHE A 45 12.86 1.86 8.65
C PHE A 45 12.55 2.06 10.15
N HIS A 46 13.49 1.75 11.04
CA HIS A 46 13.37 2.00 12.47
C HIS A 46 13.12 3.48 12.82
N HIS A 47 13.55 4.44 11.98
CA HIS A 47 13.17 5.85 12.16
C HIS A 47 11.66 6.09 11.96
N VAL A 48 11.05 5.39 10.99
CA VAL A 48 9.60 5.42 10.75
C VAL A 48 8.86 4.77 11.91
N SER A 49 9.31 3.59 12.36
CA SER A 49 8.73 2.90 13.52
C SER A 49 8.75 3.77 14.78
N ASN A 50 9.88 4.41 15.09
CA ASN A 50 9.99 5.33 16.22
C ASN A 50 9.00 6.50 16.13
N ALA A 51 8.93 7.17 14.98
CA ALA A 51 7.99 8.28 14.78
C ALA A 51 6.53 7.82 14.84
N PHE A 52 6.23 6.62 14.34
CA PHE A 52 4.90 6.02 14.42
C PHE A 52 4.48 5.74 15.87
N LEU A 53 5.40 5.22 16.71
CA LEU A 53 5.11 4.91 18.11
C LEU A 53 4.74 6.15 18.93
N ASP A 54 5.31 7.30 18.59
CA ASP A 54 5.03 8.61 19.20
C ASP A 54 3.65 9.19 18.84
N LEU A 55 2.95 8.62 17.85
CA LEU A 55 1.62 9.07 17.46
C LEU A 55 0.55 8.70 18.51
N GLY A 56 -0.51 9.50 18.55
CA GLY A 56 -1.73 9.20 19.32
C GLY A 56 -2.42 7.92 18.86
N SER A 57 -3.16 7.26 19.77
CA SER A 57 -3.76 5.93 19.51
C SER A 57 -4.66 5.90 18.28
N GLY A 58 -5.52 6.90 18.08
CA GLY A 58 -6.41 6.97 16.91
C GLY A 58 -5.67 7.01 15.57
N TYR A 59 -4.49 7.65 15.53
CA TYR A 59 -3.65 7.66 14.32
C TYR A 59 -2.96 6.31 14.11
N LYS A 60 -2.45 5.70 15.18
CA LYS A 60 -1.82 4.37 15.11
C LYS A 60 -2.80 3.29 14.65
N GLU A 61 -4.00 3.29 15.22
CA GLU A 61 -5.08 2.36 14.83
C GLU A 61 -5.46 2.52 13.35
N ALA A 62 -5.56 3.76 12.86
CA ALA A 62 -5.87 4.02 11.45
C ALA A 62 -4.76 3.51 10.53
N ILE A 63 -3.48 3.80 10.85
CA ILE A 63 -2.34 3.37 10.04
C ILE A 63 -2.20 1.83 10.07
N GLU A 64 -2.34 1.20 11.23
CA GLU A 64 -2.23 -0.26 11.38
C GLU A 64 -3.33 -1.00 10.59
N ASP A 65 -4.60 -0.61 10.75
CA ASP A 65 -5.74 -1.22 10.05
C ASP A 65 -5.56 -1.15 8.53
N ILE A 66 -5.21 0.04 8.03
CA ILE A 66 -4.98 0.25 6.60
C ILE A 66 -3.78 -0.56 6.11
N THR A 67 -2.66 -0.52 6.82
CA THR A 67 -1.45 -1.28 6.45
C THR A 67 -1.73 -2.78 6.40
N MET A 68 -2.49 -3.30 7.37
CA MET A 68 -2.88 -4.72 7.41
C MET A 68 -3.72 -5.09 6.18
N ARG A 69 -4.76 -4.30 5.88
CA ARG A 69 -5.68 -4.57 4.76
C ARG A 69 -4.99 -4.38 3.40
N MET A 70 -4.13 -3.37 3.27
CA MET A 70 -3.31 -3.14 2.06
C MET A 70 -2.37 -4.32 1.83
N GLY A 71 -1.65 -4.76 2.87
CA GLY A 71 -0.72 -5.89 2.78
C GLY A 71 -1.41 -7.20 2.37
N ALA A 72 -2.60 -7.48 2.90
CA ALA A 72 -3.41 -8.62 2.49
C ALA A 72 -3.88 -8.52 1.03
N GLY A 73 -4.33 -7.34 0.61
CA GLY A 73 -4.77 -7.07 -0.76
C GLY A 73 -3.65 -7.19 -1.78
N MET A 74 -2.50 -6.57 -1.50
CA MET A 74 -1.29 -6.69 -2.32
C MET A 74 -0.85 -8.16 -2.45
N SER A 75 -0.85 -8.90 -1.34
CA SER A 75 -0.52 -10.34 -1.36
C SER A 75 -1.45 -11.15 -2.27
N LYS A 76 -2.74 -10.80 -2.34
CA LYS A 76 -3.71 -11.42 -3.25
C LYS A 76 -3.33 -11.20 -4.72
N PHE A 77 -3.01 -9.96 -5.09
CA PHE A 77 -2.74 -9.57 -6.48
C PHE A 77 -1.30 -9.84 -6.95
N ILE A 78 -0.36 -10.14 -6.05
CA ILE A 78 0.93 -10.74 -6.46
C ILE A 78 0.71 -12.11 -7.12
N CYS A 79 -0.29 -12.87 -6.66
CA CYS A 79 -0.58 -14.22 -7.12
C CYS A 79 -1.70 -14.27 -8.19
N LYS A 80 -2.26 -13.13 -8.58
CA LYS A 80 -3.45 -13.04 -9.44
C LYS A 80 -3.34 -11.85 -10.40
N GLU A 81 -3.55 -12.09 -11.70
CA GLU A 81 -3.67 -11.03 -12.70
C GLU A 81 -5.01 -10.27 -12.57
N VAL A 82 -5.01 -8.99 -12.96
CA VAL A 82 -6.23 -8.18 -13.08
C VAL A 82 -6.88 -8.49 -14.43
N GLU A 83 -7.98 -9.24 -14.42
CA GLU A 83 -8.64 -9.66 -15.66
C GLU A 83 -9.94 -8.87 -15.92
N THR A 84 -10.75 -8.68 -14.88
CA THR A 84 -12.07 -8.05 -14.98
C THR A 84 -12.08 -6.62 -14.44
N ILE A 85 -13.13 -5.85 -14.76
CA ILE A 85 -13.37 -4.54 -14.13
C ILE A 85 -13.51 -4.68 -12.60
N ASP A 86 -14.12 -5.76 -12.12
CA ASP A 86 -14.26 -6.01 -10.69
C ASP A 86 -12.89 -6.27 -10.04
N ASP A 87 -12.00 -7.02 -10.70
CA ASP A 87 -10.62 -7.20 -10.24
C ASP A 87 -9.86 -5.89 -10.21
N TYR A 88 -10.08 -5.04 -11.21
CA TYR A 88 -9.44 -3.75 -11.32
C TYR A 88 -9.89 -2.79 -10.21
N ASP A 89 -11.20 -2.77 -9.92
CA ASP A 89 -11.78 -1.99 -8.83
C ASP A 89 -11.31 -2.52 -7.47
N GLU A 90 -11.21 -3.84 -7.30
CA GLU A 90 -10.70 -4.46 -6.08
C GLU A 90 -9.21 -4.17 -5.88
N TYR A 91 -8.39 -4.27 -6.93
CA TYR A 91 -6.98 -3.92 -6.89
C TYR A 91 -6.81 -2.45 -6.49
N CYS A 92 -7.52 -1.54 -7.17
CA CYS A 92 -7.50 -0.11 -6.86
C CYS A 92 -8.00 0.17 -5.43
N HIS A 93 -8.98 -0.58 -4.94
CA HIS A 93 -9.44 -0.49 -3.55
C HIS A 93 -8.28 -0.76 -2.59
N TYR A 94 -7.56 -1.87 -2.76
CA TYR A 94 -6.47 -2.22 -1.87
C TYR A 94 -5.31 -1.22 -1.93
N VAL A 95 -4.87 -0.81 -3.11
CA VAL A 95 -3.64 0.02 -3.22
C VAL A 95 -3.88 1.52 -3.04
N ALA A 96 -5.12 2.01 -3.19
CA ALA A 96 -5.42 3.43 -3.11
C ALA A 96 -6.74 3.77 -2.40
N GLY A 97 -7.79 2.97 -2.60
CA GLY A 97 -9.06 3.17 -1.89
C GLY A 97 -8.90 3.16 -0.37
N LEU A 98 -8.14 2.19 0.14
CA LEU A 98 -7.77 2.09 1.55
C LEU A 98 -6.96 3.29 2.05
N VAL A 99 -6.11 3.88 1.21
CA VAL A 99 -5.38 5.12 1.56
C VAL A 99 -6.37 6.26 1.79
N GLY A 100 -7.41 6.37 0.94
CA GLY A 100 -8.50 7.32 1.15
C GLY A 100 -9.23 7.11 2.48
N LEU A 101 -9.57 5.85 2.82
CA LEU A 101 -10.18 5.51 4.11
C LEU A 101 -9.26 5.87 5.28
N GLY A 102 -7.96 5.59 5.17
CA GLY A 102 -6.95 5.92 6.18
C GLY A 102 -6.89 7.42 6.44
N LEU A 103 -6.76 8.22 5.39
CA LEU A 103 -6.74 9.69 5.50
C LEU A 103 -8.01 10.23 6.15
N SER A 104 -9.20 9.74 5.75
CA SER A 104 -10.46 10.12 6.40
C SER A 104 -10.49 9.79 7.89
N LYS A 105 -9.97 8.61 8.29
CA LYS A 105 -9.81 8.25 9.71
C LYS A 105 -8.82 9.16 10.44
N LEU A 106 -7.71 9.56 9.80
CA LEU A 106 -6.73 10.47 10.39
C LEU A 106 -7.32 11.87 10.62
N PHE A 107 -8.06 12.43 9.64
CA PHE A 107 -8.73 13.74 9.79
C PHE A 107 -9.79 13.73 10.88
N HIS A 108 -10.51 12.61 11.01
CA HIS A 108 -11.45 12.42 12.10
C HIS A 108 -10.74 12.29 13.46
N ALA A 109 -9.68 11.48 13.54
CA ALA A 109 -8.89 11.28 14.75
C ALA A 109 -8.21 12.57 15.25
N SER A 110 -7.90 13.50 14.34
CA SER A 110 -7.39 14.83 14.72
C SER A 110 -8.47 15.78 15.24
N GLY A 111 -9.76 15.42 15.13
CA GLY A 111 -10.89 16.28 15.45
C GLY A 111 -11.08 17.44 14.48
N ALA A 112 -10.46 17.37 13.30
CA ALA A 112 -10.54 18.44 12.30
C ALA A 112 -11.80 18.30 11.43
N GLU A 113 -12.26 17.06 11.20
CA GLU A 113 -13.36 16.76 10.30
C GLU A 113 -14.30 15.70 10.87
N ASP A 114 -15.55 15.70 10.40
CA ASP A 114 -16.45 14.58 10.58
C ASP A 114 -15.97 13.39 9.73
N LEU A 115 -16.25 12.17 10.18
CA LEU A 115 -15.82 10.97 9.45
C LEU A 115 -16.58 10.84 8.13
N ALA A 116 -15.86 10.93 7.01
CA ALA A 116 -16.40 10.66 5.68
C ALA A 116 -16.82 9.20 5.53
N THR A 117 -17.78 8.93 4.64
CA THR A 117 -18.19 7.55 4.37
C THR A 117 -17.09 6.76 3.66
N ASP A 118 -17.06 5.45 3.89
CA ASP A 118 -16.12 4.55 3.21
C ASP A 118 -16.25 4.61 1.70
N SER A 119 -17.48 4.73 1.16
CA SER A 119 -17.68 4.81 -0.29
C SER A 119 -17.04 6.05 -0.89
N LEU A 120 -17.22 7.21 -0.26
CA LEU A 120 -16.66 8.48 -0.73
C LEU A 120 -15.12 8.46 -0.66
N SER A 121 -14.59 7.98 0.47
CA SER A 121 -13.15 7.85 0.70
C SER A 121 -12.51 6.90 -0.31
N ASN A 122 -13.17 5.76 -0.58
CA ASN A 122 -12.73 4.79 -1.59
C ASN A 122 -12.75 5.40 -3.00
N SER A 123 -13.83 6.07 -3.39
CA SER A 123 -13.96 6.69 -4.70
C SER A 123 -12.85 7.71 -5.00
N MET A 124 -12.42 8.47 -3.99
CA MET A 124 -11.27 9.39 -4.13
C MET A 124 -9.99 8.63 -4.48
N GLY A 125 -9.66 7.56 -3.74
CA GLY A 125 -8.50 6.72 -4.00
C GLY A 125 -8.54 6.05 -5.38
N LEU A 126 -9.69 5.48 -5.74
CA LEU A 126 -9.90 4.85 -7.06
C LEU A 126 -9.70 5.86 -8.20
N PHE A 127 -10.22 7.08 -8.06
CA PHE A 127 -10.08 8.10 -9.11
C PHE A 127 -8.61 8.43 -9.38
N LEU A 128 -7.82 8.65 -8.33
CA LEU A 128 -6.39 8.92 -8.44
C LEU A 128 -5.64 7.72 -9.05
N GLN A 129 -5.91 6.52 -8.54
CA GLN A 129 -5.21 5.31 -8.97
C GLN A 129 -5.48 4.98 -10.43
N LYS A 130 -6.74 5.02 -10.86
CA LYS A 130 -7.11 4.74 -12.25
C LYS A 130 -6.51 5.78 -13.20
N THR A 131 -6.44 7.04 -12.79
CA THR A 131 -5.81 8.10 -13.58
C THR A 131 -4.31 7.82 -13.76
N ASN A 132 -3.61 7.39 -12.70
CA ASN A 132 -2.20 7.01 -12.78
C ASN A 132 -2.01 5.80 -13.70
N ILE A 133 -2.79 4.73 -13.53
CA ILE A 133 -2.70 3.50 -14.35
C ILE A 133 -2.94 3.80 -15.85
N ILE A 134 -3.84 4.72 -16.18
CA ILE A 134 -4.07 5.12 -17.58
C ILE A 134 -2.86 5.91 -18.12
N ARG A 135 -2.34 6.86 -17.33
CA ARG A 135 -1.22 7.72 -17.74
C ARG A 135 0.09 6.94 -17.90
N ASP A 136 0.36 6.01 -16.98
CA ASP A 136 1.66 5.37 -16.82
C ASP A 136 1.80 4.08 -17.64
N TYR A 137 0.80 3.74 -18.47
CA TYR A 137 0.75 2.51 -19.27
C TYR A 137 2.06 2.19 -20.00
N LEU A 138 2.68 3.17 -20.66
CA LEU A 138 3.92 2.96 -21.42
C LEU A 138 5.13 2.71 -20.51
N GLU A 139 5.14 3.28 -19.31
CA GLU A 139 6.19 3.03 -18.32
C GLU A 139 6.05 1.61 -17.76
N ASP A 140 4.85 1.22 -17.35
CA ASP A 140 4.57 -0.09 -16.74
C ASP A 140 4.83 -1.27 -17.69
N ILE A 141 4.43 -1.16 -18.97
CA ILE A 141 4.63 -2.22 -19.96
C ILE A 141 6.11 -2.42 -20.33
N ASN A 142 6.92 -1.36 -20.23
CA ASN A 142 8.33 -1.38 -20.62
C ASN A 142 9.27 -1.66 -19.45
N GLU A 143 8.74 -1.93 -18.26
CA GLU A 143 9.56 -2.19 -17.09
C GLU A 143 10.38 -3.47 -17.21
N ILE A 144 11.63 -3.39 -16.76
CA ILE A 144 12.63 -4.46 -16.81
C ILE A 144 13.03 -4.79 -15.36
N PRO A 145 13.08 -6.08 -14.97
CA PRO A 145 13.03 -7.28 -15.81
C PRO A 145 11.63 -7.78 -16.17
N LYS A 146 10.58 -7.28 -15.52
CA LYS A 146 9.21 -7.78 -15.67
C LYS A 146 8.26 -6.61 -15.90
N SER A 147 7.48 -6.68 -16.97
CA SER A 147 6.41 -5.73 -17.23
C SER A 147 5.28 -5.86 -16.20
N ARG A 148 4.62 -4.73 -15.93
CA ARG A 148 3.42 -4.67 -15.10
C ARG A 148 2.22 -4.36 -15.99
N MET A 149 1.12 -5.10 -15.81
CA MET A 149 -0.12 -4.90 -16.55
C MET A 149 -1.26 -4.77 -15.55
N PHE A 150 -1.78 -3.55 -15.43
CA PHE A 150 -2.91 -3.24 -14.55
C PHE A 150 -4.21 -2.96 -15.31
N TRP A 151 -4.14 -2.82 -16.64
CA TRP A 151 -5.32 -2.62 -17.46
C TRP A 151 -6.09 -3.94 -17.53
N PRO A 152 -7.39 -3.97 -17.15
CA PRO A 152 -8.22 -5.17 -17.30
C PRO A 152 -8.39 -5.51 -18.77
N ARG A 153 -8.57 -6.81 -19.07
CA ARG A 153 -8.62 -7.34 -20.44
C ARG A 153 -9.92 -7.00 -21.18
#